data_AF-A0A954CM32-F1
#
_entry.id   AF-A0A954CM32-F1
#
_cell.length_a   1.000
_cell.length_b   1.000
_cell.length_c   1.000
_cell.angle_alpha   90.00
_cell.angle_beta   90.00
_cell.angle_gamma   90.00
#
_symmetry.space_group_name_H-M   'P 1'
#
loop_
_entity.id
_entity.type
_entity.pdbx_description
1 polymer ?
#
loop_
_entity_poly.entity_id
_entity_poly.type
_entity_poly.pdbx_seq_one_letter_code
_entity_poly.pdbx_strand_id
1 'polypeptide(L)'
;MDESNQPETSPTSEGLTETEASIENETNEAEPDEKISSFSALLEGGKQILEELKGSLGNAYENLSPAERRAIKGLARMGAKMALYQVLRKPYPRRTALHIHAQLESVKVIGQEELRKAFNVAVASAGKLIGKLALSAVA
;
A
#
# COMPACT_ATOMS: atom_id res chain seq x y z
N MET A 1 -46.76 0.64 45.82
CA MET A 1 -47.54 1.73 46.41
C MET A 1 -46.53 2.68 47.03
N ASP A 2 -46.28 3.90 46.58
CA ASP A 2 -46.59 4.71 45.40
C ASP A 2 -45.56 5.84 45.49
N GLU A 3 -44.71 6.00 44.47
CA GLU A 3 -44.82 7.04 43.44
C GLU A 3 -44.58 8.49 43.91
N SER A 4 -43.61 9.11 43.23
CA SER A 4 -43.65 10.48 42.68
C SER A 4 -43.48 11.68 43.61
N ASN A 5 -42.42 12.45 43.39
CA ASN A 5 -42.52 13.70 42.62
C ASN A 5 -41.17 14.43 42.55
N GLN A 6 -40.52 14.39 41.39
CA GLN A 6 -39.76 15.55 40.93
C GLN A 6 -40.12 15.87 39.47
N PRO A 7 -40.23 17.17 39.14
CA PRO A 7 -40.86 17.63 37.93
C PRO A 7 -39.95 17.57 36.71
N GLU A 8 -40.64 17.50 35.58
CA GLU A 8 -40.20 17.50 34.19
C GLU A 8 -39.20 18.62 33.84
N THR A 9 -38.38 18.38 32.82
CA THR A 9 -38.24 19.26 31.66
C THR A 9 -37.51 18.54 30.54
N SER A 10 -38.21 18.39 29.41
CA SER A 10 -37.65 18.00 28.11
C SER A 10 -36.84 19.16 27.51
N PRO A 11 -35.92 18.86 26.59
CA PRO A 11 -36.06 19.46 25.28
C PRO A 11 -36.15 18.38 24.20
N THR A 12 -37.23 18.47 23.45
CA THR A 12 -37.45 17.83 22.16
C THR A 12 -36.30 18.15 21.21
N SER A 13 -35.59 17.12 20.75
CA SER A 13 -34.73 17.21 19.56
C SER A 13 -35.52 16.71 18.35
N GLU A 14 -36.63 17.37 18.04
CA GLU A 14 -37.08 17.44 16.65
C GLU A 14 -36.18 18.45 15.95
N GLY A 15 -35.29 17.93 15.09
CA GLY A 15 -34.31 18.72 14.36
C GLY A 15 -33.57 17.86 13.34
N LEU A 16 -34.30 16.98 12.64
CA LEU A 16 -33.82 16.21 11.50
C LEU A 16 -34.77 16.44 10.33
N THR A 17 -34.89 17.69 9.88
CA THR A 17 -35.46 18.00 8.56
C THR A 17 -34.70 19.16 7.93
N GLU A 18 -33.95 18.78 6.89
CA GLU A 18 -33.84 19.50 5.62
C GLU A 18 -33.39 20.96 5.68
N THR A 19 -32.08 21.20 5.68
CA THR A 19 -31.54 22.38 4.98
C THR A 19 -30.12 22.10 4.49
N GLU A 20 -30.00 22.07 3.15
CA GLU A 20 -28.81 22.46 2.38
C GLU A 20 -27.49 21.73 2.65
N ALA A 21 -27.34 20.61 1.96
CA ALA A 21 -26.09 20.34 1.25
C ALA A 21 -26.45 19.99 -0.19
N SER A 22 -26.84 21.01 -0.97
CA SER A 22 -26.79 21.00 -2.43
C SER A 22 -25.33 20.88 -2.86
N ILE A 23 -24.78 19.67 -2.72
CA ILE A 23 -23.57 19.30 -3.44
C ILE A 23 -24.09 18.68 -4.73
N GLU A 24 -24.40 19.55 -5.69
CA GLU A 24 -24.16 19.23 -7.10
C GLU A 24 -22.66 18.92 -7.20
N ASN A 25 -22.30 17.68 -6.87
CA ASN A 25 -21.02 17.15 -7.27
C ASN A 25 -21.17 16.97 -8.77
N GLU A 26 -20.69 17.95 -9.53
CA GLU A 26 -20.19 17.72 -10.87
C GLU A 26 -19.33 16.46 -10.79
N THR A 27 -19.93 15.32 -11.15
CA THR A 27 -19.22 14.12 -11.58
C THR A 27 -18.48 14.54 -12.83
N ASN A 28 -17.37 15.22 -12.61
CA ASN A 28 -16.30 15.34 -13.56
C ASN A 28 -15.79 13.90 -13.70
N GLU A 29 -16.35 13.20 -14.69
CA GLU A 29 -15.92 11.89 -15.16
C GLU A 29 -14.47 12.02 -15.58
N ALA A 30 -13.56 11.96 -14.61
CA ALA A 30 -12.21 11.55 -14.88
C ALA A 30 -12.32 10.10 -15.38
N GLU A 31 -12.10 9.93 -16.68
CA GLU A 31 -12.17 8.67 -17.40
C GLU A 31 -11.50 7.54 -16.59
N PRO A 32 -12.13 6.35 -16.51
CA PRO A 32 -11.65 5.23 -15.70
C PRO A 32 -10.30 4.65 -16.15
N ASP A 33 -9.77 5.06 -17.30
CA ASP A 33 -8.60 4.43 -17.92
C ASP A 33 -7.25 4.87 -17.32
N GLU A 34 -7.12 6.09 -16.79
CA GLU A 34 -5.83 6.55 -16.23
C GLU A 34 -5.48 5.91 -14.87
N LYS A 35 -6.48 5.49 -14.09
CA LYS A 35 -6.23 4.89 -12.76
C LYS A 35 -5.82 3.41 -12.83
N ILE A 36 -6.24 2.69 -13.87
CA ILE A 36 -5.99 1.25 -14.01
C ILE A 36 -4.52 0.98 -14.34
N SER A 37 -3.88 1.88 -15.09
CA SER A 37 -2.55 1.66 -15.64
C SER A 37 -1.42 1.79 -14.59
N SER A 38 -1.56 2.70 -13.62
CA SER A 38 -0.59 2.79 -12.50
C SER A 38 -0.75 1.65 -11.48
N PHE A 39 -1.97 1.14 -11.32
CA PHE A 39 -2.25 0.03 -10.40
C PHE A 39 -1.73 -1.31 -10.94
N SER A 40 -1.91 -1.58 -12.23
CA SER A 40 -1.38 -2.80 -12.88
C SER A 40 0.15 -2.84 -12.83
N ALA A 41 0.82 -1.70 -13.09
CA ALA A 41 2.28 -1.59 -12.98
C ALA A 41 2.78 -1.92 -11.57
N LEU A 42 2.07 -1.46 -10.53
CA LEU A 42 2.40 -1.77 -9.13
C LEU A 42 2.17 -3.26 -8.80
N LEU A 43 1.11 -3.87 -9.31
CA LEU A 43 0.82 -5.28 -9.08
C LEU A 43 1.86 -6.18 -9.74
N GLU A 44 2.15 -5.96 -11.03
CA GLU A 44 3.13 -6.75 -11.76
C GLU A 44 4.55 -6.54 -11.23
N GLY A 45 4.91 -5.30 -10.92
CA GLY A 45 6.17 -4.98 -10.25
C GLY A 45 6.31 -5.69 -8.89
N GLY A 46 5.24 -5.71 -8.09
CA GLY A 46 5.23 -6.40 -6.80
C GLY A 46 5.36 -7.91 -6.92
N LYS A 47 4.73 -8.53 -7.92
CA LYS A 47 4.88 -9.96 -8.22
C LYS A 47 6.33 -10.28 -8.62
N GLN A 48 6.90 -9.52 -9.54
CA GLN A 48 8.29 -9.71 -9.99
C GLN A 48 9.28 -9.66 -8.82
N ILE A 49 9.17 -8.65 -7.94
CA ILE A 49 10.04 -8.53 -6.77
C ILE A 49 9.87 -9.72 -5.83
N LEU A 50 8.63 -10.19 -5.62
CA LEU A 50 8.39 -11.35 -4.76
C LEU A 50 9.03 -12.63 -5.33
N GLU A 51 8.92 -12.87 -6.63
CA GLU A 51 9.55 -14.03 -7.27
C GLU A 51 11.08 -13.94 -7.24
N GLU A 52 11.66 -12.76 -7.46
CA GLU A 52 13.10 -12.56 -7.35
C GLU A 52 13.62 -12.73 -5.90
N LEU A 53 12.87 -12.27 -4.91
CA LEU A 53 13.18 -12.51 -3.51
C LEU A 53 13.10 -13.99 -3.17
N LYS A 54 12.05 -14.71 -3.61
CA LYS A 54 11.97 -16.16 -3.42
C LYS A 54 13.16 -16.88 -4.05
N GLY A 55 13.51 -16.53 -5.28
CA GLY A 55 14.66 -17.11 -5.98
C GLY A 55 15.99 -16.82 -5.27
N SER A 56 16.19 -15.58 -4.82
CA SER A 56 17.41 -15.17 -4.10
C SER A 56 17.56 -15.83 -2.74
N LEU A 57 16.44 -16.05 -2.04
CA LEU A 57 16.41 -16.65 -0.71
C LEU A 57 16.38 -18.18 -0.75
N GLY A 58 15.92 -18.78 -1.85
CA GLY A 58 15.87 -20.23 -2.06
C GLY A 58 15.24 -20.96 -0.89
N ASN A 59 15.96 -21.96 -0.36
CA ASN A 59 15.51 -22.77 0.78
C ASN A 59 15.24 -21.94 2.05
N ALA A 60 15.90 -20.80 2.24
CA ALA A 60 15.64 -19.94 3.39
C ALA A 60 14.22 -19.38 3.37
N TYR A 61 13.66 -19.08 2.19
CA TYR A 61 12.29 -18.61 2.06
C TYR A 61 11.27 -19.67 2.52
N GLU A 62 11.54 -20.95 2.23
CA GLU A 62 10.64 -22.02 2.63
C GLU A 62 10.64 -22.31 4.13
N ASN A 63 11.72 -21.97 4.81
CA ASN A 63 11.83 -22.10 6.27
C ASN A 63 11.30 -20.87 7.03
N LEU A 64 10.83 -19.83 6.33
CA LEU A 64 10.25 -18.65 6.96
C LEU A 64 8.93 -18.96 7.65
N SER A 65 8.77 -18.38 8.84
CA SER A 65 7.49 -18.38 9.54
C SER A 65 6.41 -17.63 8.72
N PRO A 66 5.11 -17.88 8.98
CA PRO A 66 4.03 -17.17 8.29
C PRO A 66 4.11 -15.64 8.44
N ALA A 67 4.64 -15.15 9.57
CA ALA A 67 4.84 -13.72 9.80
C ALA A 67 5.93 -13.15 8.89
N GLU A 68 7.06 -13.84 8.75
CA GLU A 68 8.17 -13.43 7.88
C GLU A 68 7.79 -13.53 6.41
N ARG A 69 7.04 -14.56 5.99
CA ARG A 69 6.50 -14.63 4.63
C ARG A 69 5.57 -13.45 4.32
N ARG A 70 4.75 -13.00 5.29
CA ARG A 70 3.96 -11.77 5.14
C ARG A 70 4.85 -10.54 5.06
N ALA A 71 5.94 -10.49 5.82
CA ALA A 71 6.89 -9.39 5.77
C ALA A 71 7.59 -9.30 4.40
N ILE A 72 8.02 -10.42 3.82
CA ILE A 72 8.57 -10.49 2.46
C ILE A 72 7.55 -10.03 1.42
N LYS A 73 6.28 -10.44 1.54
CA LYS A 73 5.19 -9.92 0.68
C LYS A 73 5.00 -8.42 0.85
N GLY A 74 5.07 -7.92 2.08
CA GLY A 74 5.05 -6.49 2.40
C GLY A 74 6.20 -5.75 1.74
N LEU A 75 7.43 -6.27 1.85
CA LEU A 75 8.62 -5.76 1.18
C LEU A 75 8.42 -5.66 -0.32
N ALA A 76 7.93 -6.70 -0.97
CA ALA A 76 7.70 -6.69 -2.42
C ALA A 76 6.74 -5.58 -2.86
N ARG A 77 5.62 -5.40 -2.14
CA ARG A 77 4.65 -4.31 -2.42
C ARG A 77 5.26 -2.92 -2.24
N MET A 78 6.06 -2.74 -1.19
CA MET A 78 6.72 -1.46 -0.90
C MET A 78 7.88 -1.19 -1.86
N GLY A 79 8.59 -2.24 -2.29
CA GLY A 79 9.62 -2.18 -3.32
C GLY A 79 9.06 -1.77 -4.68
N ALA A 80 7.89 -2.29 -5.06
CA ALA A 80 7.21 -1.86 -6.29
C ALA A 80 6.83 -0.39 -6.24
N LYS A 81 6.32 0.08 -5.09
CA LYS A 81 6.09 1.52 -4.86
C LYS A 81 7.39 2.31 -4.98
N MET A 82 8.47 1.86 -4.35
CA MET A 82 9.77 2.54 -4.41
C MET A 82 10.29 2.64 -5.85
N ALA A 83 10.22 1.54 -6.62
CA ALA A 83 10.59 1.51 -8.03
C ALA A 83 9.73 2.45 -8.88
N LEU A 84 8.41 2.48 -8.68
CA LEU A 84 7.53 3.41 -9.39
C LEU A 84 7.94 4.87 -9.13
N TYR A 85 8.24 5.23 -7.87
CA TYR A 85 8.67 6.59 -7.55
C TYR A 85 10.02 6.94 -8.18
N GLN A 86 10.97 5.99 -8.22
CA GLN A 86 12.25 6.18 -8.91
C GLN A 86 12.06 6.40 -10.42
N VAL A 87 11.18 5.61 -11.06
CA VAL A 87 10.81 5.77 -12.47
C VAL A 87 10.21 7.16 -12.73
N LEU A 88 9.27 7.58 -11.87
CA LEU A 88 8.64 8.90 -11.95
C LEU A 88 9.58 10.05 -11.55
N ARG A 89 10.83 9.75 -11.15
CA ARG A 89 11.81 10.70 -10.61
C ARG A 89 11.25 11.55 -9.46
N LYS A 90 10.38 10.95 -8.65
CA LYS A 90 9.78 11.56 -7.46
C LYS A 90 10.44 11.00 -6.20
N PRO A 91 10.64 11.82 -5.15
CA PRO A 91 11.09 11.30 -3.87
C PRO A 91 10.04 10.34 -3.31
N TYR A 92 10.44 9.14 -2.90
CA TYR A 92 9.52 8.21 -2.26
C TYR A 92 9.15 8.69 -0.84
N PRO A 93 7.92 8.47 -0.35
CA PRO A 93 7.48 9.02 0.93
C PRO A 93 8.29 8.44 2.09
N ARG A 94 8.61 9.26 3.10
CA ARG A 94 9.32 8.82 4.33
C ARG A 94 8.65 7.62 5.00
N ARG A 95 7.31 7.58 5.02
CA ARG A 95 6.54 6.45 5.55
C ARG A 95 6.92 5.15 4.83
N THR A 96 7.08 5.17 3.52
CA THR A 96 7.51 4.00 2.74
C THR A 96 8.88 3.48 3.19
N ALA A 97 9.84 4.38 3.38
CA ALA A 97 11.18 4.05 3.88
C ALA A 97 11.11 3.32 5.24
N LEU A 98 10.35 3.89 6.18
CA LEU A 98 10.20 3.36 7.53
C LEU A 98 9.53 1.97 7.53
N HIS A 99 8.52 1.78 6.67
CA HIS A 99 7.88 0.48 6.53
C HIS A 99 8.84 -0.56 5.95
N ILE A 100 9.62 -0.22 4.92
CA ILE A 100 10.64 -1.13 4.37
C ILE A 100 11.63 -1.54 5.47
N HIS A 101 12.13 -0.57 6.24
CA HIS A 101 13.03 -0.83 7.37
C HIS A 101 12.41 -1.81 8.38
N ALA A 102 11.20 -1.53 8.85
CA ALA A 102 10.50 -2.38 9.81
C ALA A 102 10.27 -3.81 9.28
N GLN A 103 9.96 -3.97 7.98
CA GLN A 103 9.79 -5.30 7.39
C GLN A 103 11.12 -6.06 7.27
N LEU A 104 12.20 -5.39 6.88
CA LEU A 104 13.54 -5.99 6.85
C LEU A 104 13.97 -6.49 8.22
N GLU A 105 13.73 -5.70 9.28
CA GLU A 105 14.06 -6.07 10.66
C GLU A 105 13.19 -7.21 11.20
N SER A 106 11.96 -7.34 10.70
CA SER A 106 11.03 -8.38 11.14
C SER A 106 11.39 -9.79 10.66
N VAL A 107 12.24 -9.92 9.64
CA VAL A 107 12.71 -11.19 9.10
C VAL A 107 14.01 -11.59 9.79
N LYS A 108 13.95 -12.62 10.64
CA LYS A 108 15.05 -13.00 11.53
C LYS A 108 15.87 -14.19 11.03
N VAL A 109 15.27 -15.03 10.19
CA VAL A 109 15.90 -16.25 9.67
C VAL A 109 17.03 -15.96 8.67
N ILE A 110 17.03 -14.79 8.02
CA ILE A 110 18.02 -14.37 7.01
C ILE A 110 18.83 -13.20 7.56
N GLY A 111 20.12 -13.11 7.22
CA GLY A 111 20.92 -11.94 7.56
C GLY A 111 20.30 -10.66 7.00
N GLN A 112 20.08 -9.64 7.84
CA GLN A 112 19.41 -8.40 7.41
C GLN A 112 20.12 -7.71 6.24
N GLU A 113 21.45 -7.77 6.20
CA GLU A 113 22.25 -7.21 5.13
C GLU A 113 22.05 -7.97 3.81
N GLU A 114 21.98 -9.30 3.87
CA GLU A 114 21.71 -10.16 2.71
C GLU A 114 20.32 -9.92 2.15
N LEU A 115 19.31 -9.86 3.03
CA LEU A 115 17.94 -9.55 2.64
C LEU A 115 17.83 -8.15 2.03
N ARG A 116 18.51 -7.15 2.59
CA ARG A 116 18.55 -5.78 2.06
C ARG A 116 19.22 -5.76 0.67
N LYS A 117 20.32 -6.48 0.50
CA LYS A 117 21.01 -6.60 -0.79
C LYS A 117 20.11 -7.26 -1.84
N ALA A 118 19.50 -8.40 -1.51
CA ALA A 118 18.55 -9.09 -2.38
C ALA A 118 17.36 -8.19 -2.75
N PHE A 119 16.81 -7.47 -1.78
CA PHE A 119 15.73 -6.52 -1.99
C PHE A 119 16.12 -5.39 -2.95
N ASN A 120 17.27 -4.75 -2.76
CA ASN A 120 17.71 -3.66 -3.63
C ASN A 120 17.93 -4.13 -5.08
N VAL A 121 18.49 -5.34 -5.27
CA VAL A 121 18.63 -5.96 -6.60
C VAL A 121 17.25 -6.20 -7.22
N ALA A 122 16.33 -6.78 -6.46
CA ALA A 122 14.98 -7.08 -6.94
C ALA A 122 14.19 -5.82 -7.34
N VAL A 123 14.31 -4.74 -6.56
CA VAL A 123 13.70 -3.45 -6.88
C VAL A 123 14.29 -2.86 -8.17
N ALA A 124 15.62 -2.89 -8.32
CA ALA A 124 16.27 -2.36 -9.52
C ALA A 124 15.87 -3.14 -10.79
N SER A 125 15.73 -4.47 -10.68
CA SER A 125 15.24 -5.34 -11.76
C SER A 125 13.80 -4.97 -12.15
N ALA A 126 12.89 -4.94 -11.16
CA ALA A 126 11.48 -4.60 -11.37
C ALA A 126 11.27 -3.15 -11.85
N GLY A 127 12.18 -2.23 -11.53
CA GLY A 127 12.15 -0.85 -12.00
C GLY A 127 12.14 -0.73 -13.53
N LYS A 128 12.80 -1.66 -14.24
CA LYS A 128 12.74 -1.69 -15.72
C LYS A 128 11.35 -2.08 -16.24
N LEU A 129 10.71 -3.06 -15.62
CA LEU A 129 9.35 -3.48 -15.96
C LEU A 129 8.34 -2.38 -15.66
N ILE A 130 8.36 -1.85 -14.44
CA ILE A 130 7.49 -0.75 -14.00
C ILE A 130 7.69 0.48 -14.90
N GLY A 131 8.95 0.78 -15.27
CA GLY A 131 9.26 1.85 -16.21
C GLY A 131 8.57 1.69 -17.56
N LYS A 132 8.63 0.50 -18.16
CA LYS A 132 7.94 0.22 -19.43
C LYS A 132 6.42 0.36 -19.30
N LEU A 133 5.82 -0.22 -18.25
CA LEU A 133 4.37 -0.21 -18.03
C LEU A 133 3.84 1.20 -17.74
N ALA A 134 4.57 1.97 -16.92
CA ALA A 134 4.18 3.33 -16.57
C ALA A 134 4.34 4.31 -17.75
N LEU A 135 5.28 4.06 -18.68
CA LEU A 135 5.43 4.86 -19.90
C LEU A 135 4.35 4.53 -20.94
N SER A 136 3.95 3.26 -21.06
CA SER A 136 2.84 2.86 -21.94
C SER A 136 1.48 3.34 -21.45
N ALA A 137 1.36 3.73 -20.18
CA ALA A 137 0.15 4.28 -19.58
C ALA A 137 -0.16 5.72 -20.01
N VAL A 138 0.87 6.45 -20.45
CA VAL A 138 0.83 7.90 -20.72
C VAL A 138 0.74 8.20 -22.22
N ALA A 139 0.81 7.16 -23.06
CA ALA A 139 0.69 7.22 -24.52
C ALA A 139 -0.72 6.82 -24.95
#